data_AF-A0A534YSD5-F1
#
_entry.id   AF-A0A534YSD5-F1
#
_cell.length_a   1.000
_cell.length_b   1.000
_cell.length_c   1.000
_cell.angle_alpha   90.00
_cell.angle_beta   90.00
_cell.angle_gamma   90.00
#
_symmetry.space_group_name_H-M   'P 1'
#
loop_
_entity.id
_entity.type
_entity.pdbx_description
1 polymer ?
#
loop_
_entity_poly.entity_id
_entity_poly.type
_entity_poly.pdbx_seq_one_letter_code
_entity_poly.pdbx_strand_id
1 'polypeptide(L)'
;MERQDSEGKVLLRITGRFDPASAVLLERELVKETGSEVVLDFGSVDELGDASVAVLSHVLRCAHARSLRLRGLRRHQERMLKYFGIDLDDRGAVLPTHLDSHAHA
;
A
#
# COMPACT_ATOMS: atom_id res chain seq x y z
N MET A 1 -2.71 14.33 -1.84
CA MET A 1 -3.05 13.30 -0.84
C MET A 1 -3.89 13.94 0.24
N GLU A 2 -5.00 13.31 0.61
CA GLU A 2 -5.93 13.76 1.65
C GLU A 2 -6.05 12.66 2.72
N ARG A 3 -6.13 13.07 4.00
CA ARG A 3 -6.26 12.14 5.13
C ARG A 3 -7.62 12.30 5.79
N GLN A 4 -8.23 11.18 6.16
CA GLN A 4 -9.45 11.12 6.95
C GLN A 4 -9.32 10.08 8.05
N ASP A 5 -9.60 10.48 9.29
CA ASP A 5 -9.56 9.63 10.47
C ASP A 5 -10.95 9.27 10.96
N SER A 6 -11.14 8.01 11.36
CA SER A 6 -12.38 7.54 11.98
C SER A 6 -12.08 6.35 12.89
N GLU A 7 -12.31 6.49 14.20
CA GLU A 7 -12.22 5.43 15.24
C GLU A 7 -11.29 4.25 14.91
N GLY A 8 -9.97 4.48 14.98
CA GLY A 8 -8.95 3.44 14.76
C GLY A 8 -8.70 3.08 13.29
N LYS A 9 -9.32 3.81 12.36
CA LYS A 9 -9.12 3.67 10.92
C LYS A 9 -8.63 4.97 10.31
N VAL A 10 -7.71 4.85 9.35
CA VAL A 10 -7.17 5.96 8.60
C VAL A 10 -7.34 5.71 7.11
N LEU A 11 -7.99 6.64 6.42
CA LEU A 11 -8.11 6.66 4.97
C LEU A 11 -7.13 7.68 4.40
N LEU A 12 -6.20 7.21 3.57
CA LEU A 12 -5.30 8.05 2.79
C LEU A 12 -5.76 8.02 1.33
N ARG A 13 -6.39 9.11 0.88
CA ARG A 13 -6.77 9.27 -0.52
C ARG A 13 -5.62 9.87 -1.30
N ILE A 14 -5.18 9.14 -2.32
CA ILE A 14 -4.08 9.50 -3.19
C ILE A 14 -4.70 10.09 -4.46
N THR A 15 -4.23 11.27 -4.84
CA THR A 15 -4.80 12.08 -5.93
C THR A 15 -3.72 12.53 -6.88
N GLY A 16 -4.07 12.70 -8.16
CA GLY A 16 -3.13 13.18 -9.18
C GLY A 16 -2.19 12.08 -9.68
N ARG A 17 -0.95 12.44 -10.01
CA ARG A 17 0.09 11.48 -10.41
C ARG A 17 0.73 10.83 -9.18
N PHE A 18 0.91 9.51 -9.22
CA PHE A 18 1.70 8.77 -8.23
C PHE A 18 3.07 8.39 -8.80
N ASP A 19 4.07 9.17 -8.43
CA ASP A 19 5.47 9.01 -8.81
C ASP A 19 6.32 8.49 -7.62
N PRO A 20 7.63 8.22 -7.79
CA PRO A 20 8.47 7.77 -6.68
C PRO A 20 8.52 8.74 -5.49
N ALA A 21 8.40 10.06 -5.72
CA ALA A 21 8.33 11.05 -4.64
C ALA A 21 7.05 10.90 -3.82
N SER A 22 5.93 10.63 -4.48
CA SER A 22 4.63 10.34 -3.86
C SER A 22 4.71 9.10 -2.97
N ALA A 23 5.45 8.07 -3.39
CA ALA A 23 5.66 6.87 -2.59
C ALA A 23 6.46 7.14 -1.31
N VAL A 24 7.49 7.99 -1.35
CA VAL A 24 8.24 8.40 -0.15
C VAL A 24 7.35 9.21 0.81
N LEU A 25 6.47 10.07 0.30
CA LEU A 25 5.50 10.78 1.14
C LEU A 25 4.52 9.80 1.81
N LEU A 26 4.01 8.83 1.04
CA LEU A 26 3.13 7.79 1.55
C LEU A 26 3.80 6.95 2.65
N GLU A 27 5.06 6.57 2.47
CA GLU A 27 5.85 5.83 3.47
C GLU A 27 5.92 6.61 4.80
N ARG A 28 6.23 7.91 4.73
CA ARG A 28 6.30 8.77 5.92
C ARG A 28 4.97 8.88 6.66
N GLU A 29 3.83 8.86 5.96
CA GLU A 29 2.53 8.83 6.61
C GLU A 29 2.24 7.45 7.22
N LEU A 30 2.52 6.36 6.49
CA LEU A 30 2.28 5.00 6.96
C LEU A 30 3.06 4.65 8.23
N VAL A 31 4.30 5.15 8.39
CA VAL A 31 5.10 4.93 9.60
C VAL A 31 4.42 5.50 10.86
N LYS A 32 3.57 6.53 10.72
CA LYS A 32 2.82 7.10 11.84
C LYS A 32 1.63 6.22 12.25
N GLU A 33 1.18 5.34 11.37
CA GLU A 33 -0.05 4.56 11.54
C GLU A 33 0.20 3.20 12.20
N THR A 34 0.99 3.20 13.27
CA THR A 34 1.26 1.98 14.04
C THR A 34 0.00 1.55 14.81
N GLY A 35 -0.54 0.37 14.49
CA GLY A 35 -1.72 -0.17 15.17
C GLY A 35 -3.08 0.29 14.63
N SER A 36 -3.11 1.20 13.65
CA SER A 36 -4.33 1.62 12.93
C SER A 36 -4.72 0.62 11.83
N GLU A 37 -6.01 0.58 11.46
CA GLU A 37 -6.43 0.01 10.17
C GLU A 37 -6.29 1.08 9.08
N VAL A 38 -5.44 0.84 8.08
CA VAL A 38 -5.18 1.83 7.03
C VAL A 38 -5.79 1.41 5.71
N VAL A 39 -6.46 2.35 5.04
CA VAL A 39 -6.95 2.20 3.67
C VAL A 39 -6.23 3.21 2.78
N LEU A 40 -5.54 2.71 1.76
CA LEU A 40 -4.94 3.53 0.70
C LEU A 40 -5.88 3.52 -0.50
N ASP A 41 -6.43 4.69 -0.83
CA ASP A 41 -7.39 4.85 -1.92
C ASP A 41 -6.72 5.53 -3.12
N PHE A 42 -6.46 4.75 -4.16
CA PHE A 42 -5.88 5.19 -5.44
C PHE A 42 -6.95 5.54 -6.49
N GLY A 43 -8.23 5.55 -6.12
CA GLY A 43 -9.34 5.77 -7.07
C GLY A 43 -9.34 7.14 -7.77
N SER A 44 -8.55 8.09 -7.27
CA SER A 44 -8.39 9.43 -7.84
C SER A 44 -6.98 9.68 -8.40
N VAL A 45 -6.23 8.61 -8.67
CA VAL A 45 -4.90 8.68 -9.28
C VAL A 45 -5.01 8.63 -10.79
N ASP A 46 -4.52 9.68 -11.45
CA ASP A 46 -4.56 9.82 -12.91
C ASP A 46 -3.52 8.91 -13.58
N GLU A 47 -2.34 8.79 -12.95
CA GLU A 47 -1.20 8.06 -13.48
C GLU A 47 -0.43 7.34 -12.37
N LEU A 48 -0.31 6.02 -12.52
CA LEU A 48 0.48 5.14 -11.65
C LEU A 48 1.19 4.12 -12.54
N GLY A 49 2.46 4.42 -12.84
CA GLY A 49 3.32 3.60 -13.71
C GLY A 49 4.04 2.49 -12.94
N ASP A 50 4.55 1.50 -13.69
CA ASP A 50 5.14 0.27 -13.15
C ASP A 50 6.32 0.52 -12.20
N ALA A 51 7.15 1.53 -12.48
CA ALA A 51 8.25 1.93 -11.60
C ALA A 51 7.74 2.41 -10.23
N SER A 52 6.65 3.20 -10.21
CA SER A 52 6.02 3.63 -8.97
C SER A 52 5.35 2.47 -8.23
N VAL A 53 4.79 1.49 -8.96
CA VAL A 53 4.25 0.26 -8.35
C VAL A 53 5.36 -0.56 -7.70
N ALA A 54 6.54 -0.62 -8.31
CA ALA A 54 7.70 -1.28 -7.72
C ALA A 54 8.11 -0.62 -6.39
N VAL A 55 8.18 0.73 -6.35
CA VAL A 55 8.48 1.47 -5.11
C VAL A 55 7.36 1.29 -4.08
N LEU A 56 6.10 1.35 -4.50
CA LEU A 56 4.94 1.09 -3.64
C LEU A 56 5.06 -0.28 -2.97
N SER A 57 5.47 -1.32 -3.69
CA SER A 57 5.65 -2.66 -3.10
C SER A 57 6.63 -2.67 -1.91
N HIS A 58 7.68 -1.85 -1.96
CA HIS A 58 8.61 -1.71 -0.85
C HIS A 58 7.96 -1.02 0.35
N VAL A 59 7.24 0.09 0.10
CA VAL A 59 6.49 0.82 1.13
C VAL A 59 5.48 -0.09 1.83
N LEU A 60 4.77 -0.95 1.08
CA LEU A 60 3.78 -1.88 1.64
C LEU A 60 4.43 -2.95 2.53
N ARG A 61 5.64 -3.44 2.19
CA ARG A 61 6.38 -4.39 3.04
C ARG A 61 6.86 -3.78 4.36
N CYS A 62 7.22 -2.50 4.32
CA CYS A 62 7.73 -1.79 5.49
C CYS A 62 6.63 -1.21 6.38
N ALA A 63 5.36 -1.26 5.96
CA ALA A 63 4.25 -0.72 6.73
C ALA A 63 4.00 -1.54 8.01
N HIS A 64 3.85 -0.84 9.14
CA HIS A 64 3.57 -1.44 10.46
C HIS A 64 2.11 -1.24 10.91
N ALA A 65 1.20 -0.98 9.96
CA ALA A 65 -0.22 -0.87 10.24
C ALA A 65 -0.80 -2.20 10.74
N ARG A 66 -1.84 -2.13 11.59
CA ARG A 66 -2.55 -3.34 12.07
C ARG A 66 -3.17 -4.12 10.93
N SER A 67 -3.72 -3.39 9.96
CA SER A 67 -4.13 -3.93 8.68
C SER A 67 -3.97 -2.86 7.61
N LEU A 68 -3.70 -3.28 6.38
CA LEU A 68 -3.51 -2.38 5.25
C LEU A 68 -4.39 -2.87 4.09
N ARG A 69 -5.20 -1.96 3.52
CA ARG A 69 -6.02 -2.26 2.33
C ARG A 69 -5.74 -1.27 1.22
N LEU A 70 -5.74 -1.75 -0.01
CA LEU A 70 -5.62 -0.95 -1.23
C LEU A 70 -6.97 -0.91 -1.92
N ARG A 71 -7.35 0.26 -2.42
CA ARG A 71 -8.56 0.49 -3.22
C ARG A 71 -8.22 1.30 -4.46
N GLY A 72 -9.01 1.12 -5.53
CA GLY A 72 -8.89 1.92 -6.74
C GLY A 72 -7.69 1.58 -7.63
N LEU A 73 -6.93 0.53 -7.31
CA LEU A 73 -5.93 -0.01 -8.22
C LEU A 73 -6.61 -0.67 -9.43
N ARG A 74 -5.97 -0.55 -10.59
CA ARG A 74 -6.35 -1.28 -11.80
C ARG A 74 -5.76 -2.69 -11.73
N ARG A 75 -6.41 -3.65 -12.40
CA ARG A 75 -5.97 -5.05 -12.47
C ARG A 75 -4.51 -5.23 -12.89
N HIS A 76 -3.98 -4.35 -13.74
CA HIS A 76 -2.55 -4.36 -14.12
C HIS A 76 -1.64 -4.08 -12.93
N GLN A 77 -1.96 -3.06 -12.14
CA GLN A 77 -1.18 -2.65 -10.96
C GLN A 77 -1.23 -3.72 -9.87
N GLU A 78 -2.38 -4.36 -9.66
CA GLU A 78 -2.52 -5.50 -8.75
C GLU A 78 -1.63 -6.68 -9.19
N ARG A 79 -1.60 -7.00 -10.49
CA ARG A 79 -0.68 -8.04 -11.02
C ARG A 79 0.79 -7.66 -10.81
N MET A 80 1.15 -6.41 -11.04
CA MET A 80 2.51 -5.92 -10.82
C MET A 80 2.91 -6.02 -9.35
N LEU A 81 2.02 -5.64 -8.42
CA LEU A 81 2.23 -5.83 -6.98
C LEU A 81 2.50 -7.30 -6.65
N LYS A 82 1.72 -8.22 -7.23
CA LYS A 82 1.94 -9.67 -7.07
C LYS A 82 3.30 -10.11 -7.60
N TYR A 83 3.74 -9.63 -8.76
CA TYR A 83 5.09 -9.91 -9.27
C TYR A 83 6.19 -9.38 -8.36
N PHE A 84 5.94 -8.29 -7.64
CA PHE A 84 6.83 -7.78 -6.60
C PHE A 84 6.63 -8.44 -5.23
N GLY A 85 5.86 -9.53 -5.15
CA GLY A 85 5.66 -10.31 -3.94
C GLY A 85 4.67 -9.69 -2.96
N ILE A 86 3.77 -8.82 -3.40
CA ILE A 86 2.65 -8.32 -2.59
C ILE A 86 1.37 -9.04 -3.02
N ASP A 87 0.86 -9.91 -2.18
CA ASP A 87 -0.43 -10.56 -2.39
C ASP A 87 -1.58 -9.74 -1.77
N LEU A 88 -2.67 -9.62 -2.51
CA LEU A 88 -3.90 -8.96 -2.08
C LEU A 88 -5.04 -9.98 -2.04
N ASP A 89 -5.91 -9.88 -1.03
CA ASP A 89 -7.20 -10.59 -1.06
C ASP A 89 -8.22 -9.92 -1.99
N ASP A 90 -9.40 -10.54 -2.16
CA ASP A 90 -10.48 -10.02 -3.02
C ASP A 90 -11.03 -8.65 -2.56
N ARG A 91 -10.67 -8.19 -1.35
CA ARG A 91 -11.05 -6.91 -0.77
C ARG A 91 -9.89 -5.92 -0.76
N GLY A 92 -8.77 -6.24 -1.40
CA GLY A 92 -7.56 -5.44 -1.49
C GLY A 92 -6.73 -5.41 -0.21
N ALA A 93 -6.99 -6.28 0.76
CA ALA A 93 -6.16 -6.38 1.97
C ALA A 93 -4.80 -6.97 1.61
N VAL A 94 -3.73 -6.31 2.07
CA VAL A 94 -2.36 -6.80 1.92
C VAL A 94 -2.20 -8.02 2.82
N LEU A 95 -1.94 -9.17 2.21
CA LEU A 95 -1.68 -10.40 2.92
C LEU A 95 -0.25 -10.39 3.48
N PRO A 96 -0.01 -10.98 4.66
CA PRO A 96 1.34 -11.17 5.16
C PRO A 96 2.17 -11.89 4.10
N THR A 97 3.25 -11.27 3.65
CA THR A 97 4.22 -11.92 2.77
C THR A 97 4.72 -13.18 3.46
N HIS A 98 4.61 -14.34 2.79
CA HIS A 98 5.15 -15.63 3.24
C HIS A 98 6.70 -15.64 3.23
N LEU A 99 7.34 -14.67 3.88
CA LEU A 99 8.79 -14.54 4.00
C LEU A 99 9.28 -14.87 5.41
N ASP A 100 8.68 -15.88 6.05
CA ASP A 100 9.18 -16.50 7.27
C ASP A 100 9.11 -18.03 7.15
N SER A 101 10.07 -18.65 6.44
CA SER A 101 10.29 -20.10 6.54
C SER A 101 11.75 -20.55 6.35
N HIS A 102 12.71 -19.62 6.28
CA HIS A 102 14.13 -19.99 6.25
C HIS A 102 14.97 -19.15 7.21
N ALA A 103 14.77 -19.35 8.51
CA ALA A 103 15.75 -18.95 9.54
C ALA A 103 15.57 -19.74 10.84
N HIS A 104 15.62 -21.08 10.78
CA HIS A 104 16.06 -21.90 11.90
C HIS A 104 16.63 -23.22 11.35
N ALA A 105 17.94 -23.22 11.16
CA ALA A 105 18.80 -24.39 11.15
C ALA A 105 20.04 -24.04 11.95
#